data_AF-A0A8B6G3P7-F1
#
_entry.id   AF-A0A8B6G3P7-F1
#
_cell.length_a   1.000
_cell.length_b   1.000
_cell.length_c   1.000
_cell.angle_alpha   90.00
_cell.angle_beta   90.00
_cell.angle_gamma   90.00
#
_symmetry.space_group_name_H-M   'P 1'
#
loop_
_entity.id
_entity.type
_entity.pdbx_description
1 polymer ?
#
loop_
_entity_poly.entity_id
_entity_poly.type
_entity_poly.pdbx_seq_one_letter_code
_entity_poly.pdbx_strand_id
1 'polypeptide(L)'
;VILQPAPAITWRTIGGIIDLYVFMGPSPREVIQQYTEVIGHSFMPPYWSLGFHLCRWGYKTANETLAVVEKNRQAGIPQDVQWNDIDYMDSKKDFTYSTEFGDMPAMVNTLHSKGMHYIMIMDPGISNKSPGNYGPYDLGIKLDIFIKDSHGKPLIGKEYNDILCEHLLESNPTTQLKKTSYISFTPYITSTKYK
;
A
#
# COMPACT_ATOMS: atom_id res chain seq x y z
N VAL A 1 -1.05 -10.55 25.47
CA VAL A 1 -0.98 -11.96 25.89
C VAL A 1 0.15 -12.12 26.89
N ILE A 2 0.00 -12.96 27.92
CA ILE A 2 1.05 -13.29 28.89
C ILE A 2 1.31 -14.79 28.84
N LEU A 3 2.57 -15.18 28.67
CA LEU A 3 3.03 -16.57 28.70
C LEU A 3 3.62 -16.89 30.08
N GLN A 4 3.39 -18.10 30.59
CA GLN A 4 3.88 -18.54 31.90
C GLN A 4 4.89 -19.69 31.75
N PRO A 5 5.75 -19.94 32.77
CA PRO A 5 6.65 -21.10 32.77
C PRO A 5 5.91 -22.45 32.82
N ALA A 6 4.76 -22.50 33.49
CA ALA A 6 3.80 -23.59 33.32
C ALA A 6 3.13 -23.48 31.94
N PRO A 7 2.65 -24.58 31.32
CA PRO A 7 1.98 -24.54 30.02
C PRO A 7 0.59 -23.87 30.12
N ALA A 8 0.60 -22.55 30.25
CA ALA A 8 -0.56 -21.70 30.43
C ALA A 8 -0.38 -20.37 29.70
N ILE A 9 -1.50 -19.86 29.18
CA ILE A 9 -1.59 -18.59 28.46
C ILE A 9 -2.68 -17.73 29.08
N THR A 10 -2.44 -16.43 29.22
CA THR A 10 -3.44 -15.46 29.68
C THR A 10 -3.71 -14.41 28.61
N TRP A 11 -4.96 -14.34 28.15
CA TRP A 11 -5.46 -13.29 27.26
C TRP A 11 -5.98 -12.12 28.12
N ARG A 12 -5.56 -10.88 27.80
CA ARG A 12 -6.06 -9.64 28.43
C ARG A 12 -6.40 -8.66 27.32
N THR A 13 -7.68 -8.36 27.15
CA THR A 13 -8.20 -7.37 26.18
C THR A 13 -8.71 -6.13 26.92
N ILE A 14 -8.72 -4.99 26.24
CA ILE A 14 -9.23 -3.70 26.75
C ILE A 14 -10.69 -3.40 26.35
N GLY A 15 -11.32 -4.32 25.61
CA GLY A 15 -12.71 -4.19 25.13
C GLY A 15 -13.14 -5.34 24.22
N GLY A 16 -14.34 -5.25 23.67
CA GLY A 16 -14.94 -6.28 22.81
C GLY A 16 -15.51 -7.47 23.59
N ILE A 17 -15.64 -8.61 22.91
CA ILE A 17 -16.06 -9.90 23.48
C ILE A 17 -14.94 -10.93 23.38
N ILE A 18 -15.08 -12.04 24.09
CA ILE A 18 -14.23 -13.21 23.90
C ILE A 18 -14.95 -14.14 22.92
N ASP A 19 -14.54 -14.10 21.65
CA ASP A 19 -14.97 -15.03 20.59
C ASP A 19 -13.82 -15.99 20.28
N LEU A 20 -14.02 -17.29 20.54
CA LEU A 20 -12.96 -18.30 20.54
C LEU A 20 -13.23 -19.40 19.52
N TYR A 21 -12.25 -19.63 18.65
CA TYR A 21 -12.22 -20.72 17.67
C TYR A 21 -11.10 -21.69 18.06
N VAL A 22 -11.39 -22.99 18.08
CA VAL A 22 -10.44 -24.04 18.43
C VAL A 22 -10.34 -25.03 17.27
N PHE A 23 -9.13 -25.19 16.74
CA PHE A 23 -8.82 -26.04 15.59
C PHE A 23 -7.99 -27.24 16.05
N MET A 24 -8.47 -28.45 15.79
CA MET A 24 -7.95 -29.66 16.46
C MET A 24 -7.08 -30.56 15.58
N GLY A 25 -6.91 -30.25 14.29
CA GLY A 25 -6.06 -31.06 13.41
C GLY A 25 -6.69 -32.40 13.02
N PRO A 26 -5.92 -33.51 12.94
CA PRO A 26 -4.85 -33.89 13.88
C PRO A 26 -3.41 -33.45 13.56
N SER A 27 -3.09 -33.11 12.31
CA SER A 27 -1.74 -32.63 11.94
C SER A 27 -1.64 -31.10 11.99
N PRO A 28 -0.43 -30.52 12.14
CA PRO A 28 -0.24 -29.08 12.04
C PRO A 28 -0.75 -28.48 10.72
N ARG A 29 -0.68 -29.24 9.62
CA ARG A 29 -1.21 -28.84 8.31
C ARG A 29 -2.73 -28.68 8.33
N GLU A 30 -3.44 -29.65 8.92
CA GLU A 30 -4.90 -29.62 9.01
C GLU A 30 -5.38 -28.52 9.97
N VAL A 31 -4.64 -28.25 11.05
CA VAL A 31 -4.92 -27.11 11.95
C VAL A 31 -4.90 -25.79 11.17
N ILE A 32 -3.87 -25.56 10.36
CA ILE A 32 -3.78 -24.34 9.53
C ILE A 32 -4.88 -24.32 8.47
N GLN A 33 -5.21 -25.46 7.86
CA GLN A 33 -6.31 -25.54 6.90
C GLN A 33 -7.64 -25.11 7.54
N GLN A 34 -8.02 -25.71 8.67
CA GLN A 34 -9.24 -25.38 9.42
C GLN A 34 -9.28 -23.90 9.84
N TYR A 35 -8.13 -23.34 10.27
CA TYR A 35 -8.03 -21.92 10.58
C TYR A 35 -8.31 -21.04 9.35
N THR A 36 -7.71 -21.34 8.21
CA THR A 36 -7.92 -20.56 6.97
C THR A 36 -9.30 -20.74 6.36
N GLU A 37 -10.01 -21.82 6.66
CA GLU A 37 -11.43 -21.98 6.29
C GLU A 37 -12.33 -20.96 7.01
N VAL A 38 -11.94 -20.52 8.21
CA VAL A 38 -12.68 -19.49 8.98
C VAL A 38 -12.28 -18.08 8.58
N ILE A 39 -10.97 -17.78 8.52
CA ILE A 39 -10.50 -16.41 8.27
C ILE A 39 -10.35 -16.05 6.79
N GLY A 40 -10.49 -17.03 5.90
CA GLY A 40 -10.23 -16.91 4.48
C GLY A 40 -8.85 -17.46 4.09
N HIS A 41 -8.79 -18.06 2.90
CA HIS A 41 -7.55 -18.57 2.33
C HIS A 41 -6.66 -17.44 1.81
N SER A 42 -5.37 -17.69 1.76
CA SER A 42 -4.41 -16.80 1.11
C SER A 42 -4.83 -16.52 -0.33
N PHE A 43 -4.76 -15.25 -0.75
CA PHE A 43 -5.01 -14.88 -2.13
C PHE A 43 -3.95 -15.55 -3.05
N MET A 44 -4.34 -15.82 -4.30
CA MET A 44 -3.39 -16.32 -5.31
C MET A 44 -2.60 -15.14 -5.89
N PRO A 45 -1.28 -15.05 -5.65
CA PRO A 45 -0.48 -13.95 -6.19
C PRO A 45 -0.30 -14.09 -7.72
N PRO A 46 -0.12 -12.98 -8.45
CA PRO A 46 0.26 -13.05 -9.85
C PRO A 46 1.66 -13.64 -10.00
N TYR A 47 1.91 -14.40 -11.08
CA TYR A 47 3.15 -15.15 -11.23
C TYR A 47 4.43 -14.29 -11.13
N TRP A 48 4.40 -13.08 -11.71
CA TRP A 48 5.53 -12.15 -11.70
C TRP A 48 5.94 -11.70 -10.30
N SER A 49 5.04 -11.75 -9.31
CA SER A 49 5.36 -11.32 -7.94
C SER A 49 6.14 -12.37 -7.15
N LEU A 50 6.37 -13.54 -7.74
CA LEU A 50 7.25 -14.59 -7.19
C LEU A 50 8.71 -14.38 -7.63
N GLY A 51 8.95 -13.44 -8.55
CA GLY A 51 10.28 -13.07 -9.02
C GLY A 51 11.06 -12.21 -8.04
N PHE A 52 12.23 -11.71 -8.46
CA PHE A 52 13.03 -10.84 -7.61
C PHE A 52 12.56 -9.38 -7.68
N HIS A 53 12.35 -8.77 -6.51
CA HIS A 53 11.92 -7.39 -6.34
C HIS A 53 13.06 -6.54 -5.79
N LEU A 54 13.24 -5.33 -6.31
CA LEU A 54 14.23 -4.39 -5.77
C LEU A 54 13.59 -3.04 -5.43
N CYS A 55 13.87 -2.58 -4.22
CA CYS A 55 13.41 -1.31 -3.66
C CYS A 55 14.53 -0.68 -2.82
N ARG A 56 14.45 0.64 -2.64
CA ARG A 56 15.00 1.34 -1.50
C ARG A 56 14.28 2.67 -1.33
N TRP A 57 14.37 3.22 -0.12
CA TRP A 57 14.28 4.66 0.07
C TRP A 57 15.58 5.32 -0.42
N GLY A 58 15.43 6.29 -1.32
CA GLY A 58 16.48 7.21 -1.73
C GLY A 58 16.79 7.20 -3.22
N TYR A 59 15.91 6.66 -4.08
CA TYR A 59 16.02 6.89 -5.52
C TYR A 59 15.53 8.30 -5.83
N LYS A 60 16.40 9.19 -6.29
CA LYS A 60 16.09 10.62 -6.36
C LYS A 60 15.40 11.05 -7.65
N THR A 61 15.51 10.24 -8.70
CA THR A 61 14.94 10.54 -10.03
C THR A 61 14.51 9.27 -10.73
N ALA A 62 13.59 9.38 -11.69
CA ALA A 62 13.20 8.27 -12.56
C ALA A 62 14.40 7.66 -13.33
N ASN A 63 15.33 8.49 -13.77
CA ASN A 63 16.54 8.05 -14.47
C ASN A 63 17.49 7.25 -13.56
N GLU A 64 17.64 7.66 -12.30
CA GLU A 64 18.43 6.91 -11.32
C GLU A 64 17.83 5.51 -11.09
N THR A 65 16.50 5.43 -10.98
CA THR A 65 15.79 4.14 -10.86
C THR A 65 16.05 3.24 -12.08
N LEU A 66 15.93 3.77 -13.30
CA LEU A 66 16.27 3.00 -14.52
C LEU A 66 17.73 2.56 -14.56
N ALA A 67 18.66 3.42 -14.13
CA ALA A 67 20.08 3.08 -14.10
C ALA A 67 20.38 1.91 -13.15
N VAL A 68 19.62 1.76 -12.06
CA VAL A 68 19.74 0.62 -11.15
C VAL A 68 19.25 -0.67 -11.81
N VAL A 69 18.10 -0.63 -12.47
CA VAL A 69 17.57 -1.77 -13.25
C VAL A 69 18.57 -2.21 -14.31
N GLU A 70 19.13 -1.26 -15.04
CA GLU A 70 20.10 -1.54 -16.11
C GLU A 70 21.40 -2.16 -15.56
N LYS A 71 21.90 -1.69 -14.40
CA LYS A 71 23.06 -2.30 -13.74
C LYS A 71 22.82 -3.76 -13.35
N ASN A 72 21.64 -4.08 -12.80
CA ASN A 72 21.30 -5.48 -12.48
C ASN A 72 21.26 -6.35 -13.74
N ARG A 73 20.69 -5.82 -14.83
CA ARG A 73 20.65 -6.51 -16.12
C ARG A 73 22.04 -6.76 -16.71
N GLN A 74 22.92 -5.76 -16.66
CA GLN A 74 24.31 -5.90 -17.11
C GLN A 74 25.10 -6.90 -16.27
N ALA A 75 24.78 -7.02 -14.98
CA ALA A 75 25.35 -8.03 -14.09
C ALA A 75 24.73 -9.44 -14.26
N GLY A 76 23.75 -9.61 -15.15
CA GLY A 76 23.06 -10.90 -15.35
C GLY A 76 22.13 -11.30 -14.20
N ILE A 77 21.73 -10.35 -13.34
CA ILE A 77 20.84 -10.60 -12.19
C ILE A 77 19.38 -10.50 -12.64
N PRO A 78 18.57 -11.57 -12.51
CA PRO A 78 17.14 -11.51 -12.76
C PRO A 78 16.46 -10.54 -11.78
N GLN A 79 15.51 -9.77 -12.30
CA GLN A 79 14.71 -8.81 -11.53
C GLN A 79 13.38 -8.66 -12.26
N ASP A 80 12.29 -8.99 -11.62
CA ASP A 80 10.95 -8.96 -12.22
C ASP A 80 10.24 -7.65 -11.91
N VAL A 81 10.54 -7.06 -10.74
CA VAL A 81 9.81 -5.90 -10.24
C VAL A 81 10.75 -4.80 -9.74
N GLN A 82 10.54 -3.58 -10.20
CA GLN A 82 11.18 -2.38 -9.67
C GLN A 82 10.19 -1.62 -8.78
N TRP A 83 10.69 -1.13 -7.65
CA TRP A 83 9.91 -0.35 -6.70
C TRP A 83 10.45 1.07 -6.54
N ASN A 84 9.59 2.02 -6.20
CA ASN A 84 9.99 3.28 -5.59
C ASN A 84 9.28 3.48 -4.25
N ASP A 85 10.06 3.93 -3.26
CA ASP A 85 9.56 4.47 -1.99
C ASP A 85 9.00 5.90 -2.22
N ILE A 86 8.67 6.63 -1.15
CA ILE A 86 8.04 7.97 -1.18
C ILE A 86 8.80 9.04 -1.96
N ASP A 87 10.02 8.76 -2.42
CA ASP A 87 10.85 9.68 -3.20
C ASP A 87 10.18 10.16 -4.49
N TYR A 88 9.29 9.35 -5.08
CA TYR A 88 8.62 9.73 -6.33
C TYR A 88 7.61 10.85 -6.15
N MET A 89 7.05 11.01 -4.94
CA MET A 89 5.91 11.89 -4.68
C MET A 89 6.34 13.36 -4.63
N ASP A 90 5.47 14.27 -5.11
CA ASP A 90 5.65 15.70 -4.84
C ASP A 90 5.40 15.95 -3.34
N SER A 91 6.45 16.38 -2.64
CA SER A 91 6.37 16.74 -1.22
C SER A 91 5.77 15.64 -0.33
N LYS A 92 5.97 14.36 -0.69
CA LYS A 92 5.43 13.17 0.01
C LYS A 92 3.90 13.09 0.03
N LYS A 93 3.22 13.69 -0.96
CA LYS A 93 1.78 13.61 -1.11
C LYS A 93 1.41 12.43 -1.99
N ASP A 94 0.54 11.55 -1.51
CA ASP A 94 0.00 10.46 -2.32
C ASP A 94 -0.66 10.96 -3.61
N PHE A 95 -0.66 10.11 -4.63
CA PHE A 95 -1.25 10.37 -5.95
C PHE A 95 -0.59 11.54 -6.71
N THR A 96 0.65 11.88 -6.37
CA THR A 96 1.46 12.88 -7.07
C THR A 96 2.80 12.29 -7.47
N TYR A 97 3.50 12.94 -8.41
CA TYR A 97 4.93 12.73 -8.60
C TYR A 97 5.65 14.07 -8.72
N SER A 98 6.89 14.15 -8.23
CA SER A 98 7.69 15.36 -8.23
C SER A 98 8.27 15.67 -9.61
N THR A 99 8.84 16.85 -9.78
CA THR A 99 9.53 17.25 -11.03
C THR A 99 10.69 16.30 -11.35
N GLU A 100 11.42 15.83 -10.35
CA GLU A 100 12.51 14.86 -10.46
C GLU A 100 12.04 13.48 -10.96
N PHE A 101 10.75 13.20 -10.80
CA PHE A 101 10.04 12.05 -11.31
C PHE A 101 9.06 12.42 -12.45
N GLY A 102 9.26 13.56 -13.11
CA GLY A 102 8.40 14.00 -14.23
C GLY A 102 8.30 12.97 -15.36
N ASP A 103 9.38 12.22 -15.60
CA ASP A 103 9.46 11.14 -16.61
C ASP A 103 9.05 9.76 -16.08
N MET A 104 8.48 9.68 -14.86
CA MET A 104 8.03 8.43 -14.25
C MET A 104 7.11 7.60 -15.17
N PRO A 105 6.13 8.18 -15.90
CA PRO A 105 5.32 7.41 -16.85
C PRO A 105 6.16 6.74 -17.95
N ALA A 106 7.18 7.43 -18.47
CA ALA A 106 8.08 6.88 -19.50
C ALA A 106 9.00 5.79 -18.91
N MET A 107 9.47 5.96 -17.68
CA MET A 107 10.19 4.93 -16.94
C MET A 107 9.35 3.66 -16.79
N VAL A 108 8.11 3.78 -16.32
CA VAL A 108 7.21 2.63 -16.13
C VAL A 108 6.94 1.92 -17.46
N ASN A 109 6.68 2.66 -18.54
CA ASN A 109 6.53 2.09 -19.88
C ASN A 109 7.79 1.34 -20.35
N THR A 110 8.98 1.83 -19.99
CA THR A 110 10.26 1.17 -20.30
C THR A 110 10.43 -0.14 -19.52
N LEU A 111 9.98 -0.19 -18.27
CA LEU A 111 9.99 -1.44 -17.49
C LEU A 111 9.02 -2.46 -18.11
N HIS A 112 7.80 -2.04 -18.42
CA HIS A 112 6.78 -2.91 -19.02
C HIS A 112 7.21 -3.45 -20.39
N SER A 113 7.88 -2.66 -21.23
CA SER A 113 8.38 -3.12 -22.54
C SER A 113 9.48 -4.19 -22.42
N LYS A 114 10.15 -4.28 -21.26
CA LYS A 114 11.12 -5.32 -20.92
C LYS A 114 10.50 -6.51 -20.17
N GLY A 115 9.16 -6.58 -20.08
CA GLY A 115 8.44 -7.62 -19.35
C GLY A 115 8.55 -7.53 -17.82
N MET A 116 9.00 -6.39 -17.30
CA MET A 116 9.07 -6.13 -15.86
C MET A 116 7.77 -5.50 -15.38
N HIS A 117 7.57 -5.50 -14.06
CA HIS A 117 6.48 -4.83 -13.38
C HIS A 117 7.00 -3.69 -12.49
N TYR A 118 6.12 -2.76 -12.17
CA TYR A 118 6.41 -1.61 -11.33
C TYR A 118 5.46 -1.55 -10.15
N ILE A 119 6.01 -1.32 -8.95
CA ILE A 119 5.23 -1.09 -7.73
C ILE A 119 5.71 0.21 -7.08
N MET A 120 4.79 0.99 -6.53
CA MET A 120 5.12 2.17 -5.75
C MET A 120 4.39 2.14 -4.42
N ILE A 121 4.98 2.76 -3.41
CA ILE A 121 4.33 2.93 -2.12
C ILE A 121 3.18 3.94 -2.22
N MET A 122 2.15 3.73 -1.40
CA MET A 122 1.12 4.72 -1.10
C MET A 122 0.90 4.69 0.41
N ASP A 123 0.79 5.86 1.00
CA ASP A 123 0.52 6.02 2.43
C ASP A 123 -0.98 6.19 2.67
N PRO A 124 -1.47 5.95 3.89
CA PRO A 124 -2.90 6.08 4.19
C PRO A 124 -3.32 7.50 4.61
N GLY A 125 -2.37 8.34 5.03
CA GLY A 125 -2.65 9.70 5.47
C GLY A 125 -2.58 10.70 4.32
N ILE A 126 -3.59 11.58 4.24
CA ILE A 126 -3.70 12.54 3.13
C ILE A 126 -3.37 13.94 3.62
N SER A 127 -2.42 14.60 2.94
CA SER A 127 -1.94 15.94 3.32
C SER A 127 -3.03 16.99 3.29
N ASN A 128 -3.13 17.77 4.37
CA ASN A 128 -4.10 18.86 4.50
C ASN A 128 -3.50 20.25 4.22
N LYS A 129 -2.23 20.31 3.82
CA LYS A 129 -1.46 21.57 3.69
C LYS A 129 -1.79 22.40 2.44
N SER A 130 -2.51 21.84 1.47
CA SER A 130 -2.86 22.55 0.24
C SER A 130 -4.36 22.44 -0.12
N PRO A 131 -5.29 22.85 0.78
CA PRO A 131 -6.72 22.82 0.47
C PRO A 131 -7.04 23.65 -0.78
N GLY A 132 -7.90 23.12 -1.65
CA GLY A 132 -8.28 23.71 -2.93
C GLY A 132 -7.26 23.51 -4.06
N ASN A 133 -6.10 22.92 -3.77
CA ASN A 133 -5.04 22.65 -4.75
C ASN A 133 -4.50 21.21 -4.66
N TYR A 134 -5.21 20.32 -3.95
CA TYR A 134 -4.82 18.92 -3.81
C TYR A 134 -6.05 18.02 -3.87
N GLY A 135 -6.31 17.50 -5.08
CA GLY A 135 -7.51 16.75 -5.42
C GLY A 135 -7.89 15.63 -4.45
N PRO A 136 -6.96 14.73 -4.04
CA PRO A 136 -7.25 13.68 -3.06
C PRO A 136 -7.80 14.21 -1.73
N TYR A 137 -7.22 15.28 -1.19
CA TYR A 137 -7.71 15.89 0.05
C TYR A 137 -9.08 16.55 -0.13
N ASP A 138 -9.22 17.38 -1.18
CA ASP A 138 -10.44 18.13 -1.43
C ASP A 138 -11.64 17.21 -1.70
N LEU A 139 -11.41 16.11 -2.45
CA LEU A 139 -12.45 15.11 -2.63
C LEU A 139 -12.71 14.33 -1.35
N GLY A 140 -11.69 14.04 -0.55
CA GLY A 140 -11.85 13.38 0.74
C GLY A 140 -12.74 14.16 1.70
N ILE A 141 -12.57 15.49 1.75
CA ILE A 141 -13.45 16.40 2.51
C ILE A 141 -14.87 16.39 1.92
N LYS A 142 -15.00 16.52 0.59
CA LYS A 142 -16.31 16.54 -0.08
C LYS A 142 -17.11 15.25 0.12
N LEU A 143 -16.41 14.11 0.18
CA LEU A 143 -17.02 12.79 0.36
C LEU A 143 -17.15 12.36 1.83
N ASP A 144 -16.62 13.16 2.75
CA ASP A 144 -16.69 12.89 4.19
C ASP A 144 -16.07 11.52 4.60
N ILE A 145 -14.89 11.20 4.06
CA ILE A 145 -14.26 9.86 4.17
C ILE A 145 -13.08 9.78 5.16
N PHE A 146 -12.73 10.88 5.81
CA PHE A 146 -11.67 10.90 6.83
C PHE A 146 -12.19 10.47 8.20
N ILE A 147 -11.32 9.84 9.00
CA ILE A 147 -11.59 9.63 10.42
C ILE A 147 -11.84 10.99 11.08
N LYS A 148 -12.83 11.05 11.98
CA LYS A 148 -13.22 12.26 12.70
C LYS A 148 -12.91 12.18 14.19
N ASP A 149 -12.62 13.33 14.78
CA ASP A 149 -12.57 13.51 16.22
C ASP A 149 -13.97 13.51 16.86
N SER A 150 -14.03 13.65 18.18
CA SER A 150 -15.28 13.72 18.95
C SER A 150 -16.13 14.97 18.63
N HIS A 151 -15.58 15.95 17.93
CA HIS A 151 -16.26 17.16 17.47
C HIS A 151 -16.73 17.05 16.01
N GLY A 152 -16.55 15.88 15.38
CA GLY A 152 -16.96 15.61 14.01
C GLY A 152 -16.06 16.25 12.95
N LYS A 153 -14.86 16.72 13.32
CA LYS A 153 -13.87 17.26 12.38
C LYS A 153 -12.88 16.18 11.98
N PRO A 154 -12.30 16.22 10.77
CA PRO A 154 -11.22 15.32 10.40
C PRO A 154 -10.11 15.31 11.45
N LEU A 155 -9.73 14.12 11.91
CA LEU A 155 -8.65 13.94 12.88
C LEU A 155 -7.32 14.25 12.20
N ILE A 156 -6.52 15.11 12.84
CA ILE A 156 -5.27 15.59 12.26
C ILE A 156 -4.07 14.95 12.95
N GLY A 157 -3.32 14.15 12.20
CA GLY A 157 -2.07 13.53 12.60
C GLY A 157 -0.86 14.18 11.95
N LYS A 158 0.32 13.60 12.20
CA LYS A 158 1.58 14.00 11.55
C LYS A 158 2.37 12.76 11.14
N GLU A 159 2.73 12.70 9.86
CA GLU A 159 3.54 11.62 9.30
C GLU A 159 4.63 12.20 8.41
N TYR A 160 5.83 11.63 8.48
CA TYR A 160 7.04 12.20 7.89
C TYR A 160 7.19 13.70 8.24
N ASN A 161 6.99 14.57 7.25
CA ASN A 161 7.10 16.03 7.39
C ASN A 161 5.76 16.75 7.22
N ASP A 162 4.66 16.00 7.06
CA ASP A 162 3.35 16.54 6.70
C ASP A 162 2.30 16.35 7.79
N ILE A 163 1.38 17.32 7.83
CA ILE A 163 0.19 17.28 8.68
C ILE A 163 -0.86 16.59 7.82
N LEU A 164 -1.38 15.47 8.28
CA LEU A 164 -2.28 14.61 7.52
C LEU A 164 -3.65 14.58 8.18
N CYS A 165 -4.72 14.53 7.39
CA CYS A 165 -5.95 13.94 7.88
C CYS A 165 -5.70 12.44 8.03
N GLU A 166 -5.86 11.93 9.24
CA GLU A 166 -5.62 10.51 9.51
C GLU A 166 -6.61 9.66 8.74
N HIS A 167 -6.04 8.69 8.02
CA HIS A 167 -6.64 7.48 7.48
C HIS A 167 -7.99 7.64 6.77
N LEU A 168 -8.02 7.16 5.53
CA LEU A 168 -9.27 6.80 4.89
C LEU A 168 -10.04 5.79 5.78
N LEU A 169 -11.31 6.06 6.09
CA LEU A 169 -12.18 5.12 6.79
C LEU A 169 -12.43 3.91 5.89
N GLU A 170 -11.60 2.87 5.97
CA GLU A 170 -11.71 1.68 5.13
C GLU A 170 -12.99 0.87 5.38
N SER A 171 -13.64 1.07 6.53
CA SER A 171 -14.97 0.50 6.83
C SER A 171 -16.13 1.24 6.14
N ASN A 172 -15.90 2.44 5.60
CA ASN A 172 -16.91 3.18 4.85
C ASN A 172 -16.95 2.66 3.39
N PRO A 173 -18.08 2.11 2.90
CA PRO A 173 -18.20 1.59 1.54
C PRO A 173 -17.90 2.64 0.44
N THR A 174 -18.16 3.92 0.72
CA THR A 174 -17.86 5.03 -0.19
C THR A 174 -16.35 5.21 -0.36
N THR A 175 -15.58 5.03 0.71
CA THR A 175 -14.12 5.04 0.67
C THR A 175 -13.58 3.94 -0.25
N GLN A 176 -14.06 2.71 -0.08
CA GLN A 176 -13.59 1.55 -0.85
C GLN A 176 -13.87 1.70 -2.35
N LEU A 177 -15.12 2.04 -2.72
CA LEU A 177 -15.53 2.21 -4.11
C LEU A 177 -14.76 3.32 -4.84
N LYS A 178 -14.30 4.34 -4.11
CA LYS A 178 -13.68 5.54 -4.70
C LYS A 178 -12.17 5.59 -4.57
N LYS A 179 -11.55 4.85 -3.64
CA LYS A 179 -10.13 4.47 -3.71
C LYS A 179 -9.84 3.78 -5.04
N THR A 180 -10.72 2.85 -5.45
CA THR A 180 -10.67 2.25 -6.80
C THR A 180 -10.79 3.30 -7.90
N SER A 181 -11.63 4.32 -7.73
CA SER A 181 -11.79 5.38 -8.73
C SER A 181 -10.51 6.22 -8.90
N TYR A 182 -9.83 6.64 -7.84
CA TYR A 182 -8.55 7.36 -7.96
C TYR A 182 -7.44 6.49 -8.55
N ILE A 183 -7.34 5.24 -8.13
CA ILE A 183 -6.38 4.27 -8.69
C ILE A 183 -6.66 4.02 -10.19
N SER A 184 -7.92 4.09 -10.61
CA SER A 184 -8.34 3.94 -12.01
C SER A 184 -8.28 5.23 -12.85
N PHE A 185 -8.33 6.41 -12.23
CA PHE A 185 -8.39 7.71 -12.91
C PHE A 185 -7.04 8.40 -13.08
N THR A 186 -5.96 7.91 -12.46
CA THR A 186 -4.62 8.27 -12.90
C THR A 186 -4.34 7.50 -14.19
N PRO A 187 -4.44 8.11 -15.39
CA PRO A 187 -4.43 7.36 -16.66
C PRO A 187 -3.08 6.69 -16.95
N TYR A 188 -2.09 6.92 -16.08
CA TYR A 188 -0.69 6.58 -16.27
C TYR A 188 -0.19 5.45 -15.36
N ILE A 189 -1.01 4.90 -14.46
CA ILE A 189 -0.56 3.86 -13.50
C ILE A 189 -1.13 2.47 -13.83
N THR A 190 -2.27 2.35 -14.50
CA THR A 190 -2.90 1.04 -14.78
C THR A 190 -3.37 0.91 -16.24
N SER A 191 -2.52 1.22 -17.21
CA SER A 191 -2.76 0.80 -18.60
C SER A 191 -2.29 -0.64 -18.83
N THR A 192 -2.99 -1.59 -18.23
CA THR A 192 -2.93 -3.00 -18.65
C THR A 192 -4.37 -3.47 -18.88
N LYS A 193 -4.96 -3.01 -19.99
CA LYS A 193 -6.08 -3.73 -20.61
C LYS A 193 -5.51 -5.03 -21.15
N TYR A 194 -5.63 -6.11 -20.38
CA TYR A 194 -5.51 -7.46 -20.92
C TYR A 194 -6.63 -7.64 -21.95
N LYS A 195 -6.23 -7.85 -23.22
CA LYS A 195 -7.05 -8.51 -24.24
C LYS A 195 -6.74 -10.00 -24.20
#